data_AF-A0AAN9QCR1-F1
#
_entry.id   AF-A0AAN9QCR1-F1
#
_cell.length_a   1.000
_cell.length_b   1.000
_cell.length_c   1.000
_cell.angle_alpha   90.00
_cell.angle_beta   90.00
_cell.angle_gamma   90.00
#
_symmetry.space_group_name_H-M   'P 1'
#
loop_
_entity.id
_entity.type
_entity.pdbx_description
1 polymer ?
#
loop_
_entity_poly.entity_id
_entity_poly.type
_entity_poly.pdbx_seq_one_letter_code
_entity_poly.pdbx_strand_id
1 'polypeptide(L)'
;MEINTEEEGGQVNYNTWHPTPRLQFVNLLGKKLSSVISKQKISMELWNKARSFAEESAKRSQELSFRASKLSDMIASKHLPEPSSENNDDLQRFGITQHLREFVKGITITTFQHFPLQVFFFFRWT
;
A
#
# COMPACT_ATOMS: atom_id res chain seq x y z
N MET A 1 -73.52 -38.44 32.33
CA MET A 1 -73.18 -37.93 30.98
C MET A 1 -72.53 -36.58 31.19
N GLU A 2 -71.23 -36.55 30.98
CA GLU A 2 -70.39 -35.37 31.17
C GLU A 2 -70.73 -34.28 30.17
N ILE A 3 -70.83 -33.08 30.73
CA ILE A 3 -70.78 -31.75 30.12
C ILE A 3 -69.48 -31.59 29.32
N ASN A 4 -69.56 -31.11 28.07
CA ASN A 4 -68.44 -30.45 27.40
C ASN A 4 -68.97 -29.28 26.58
N THR A 5 -68.78 -28.08 27.14
CA THR A 5 -68.92 -26.80 26.45
C THR A 5 -67.51 -26.44 25.98
N GLU A 6 -67.26 -26.55 24.68
CA GLU A 6 -65.99 -26.17 24.07
C GLU A 6 -65.91 -24.64 23.98
N GLU A 7 -65.22 -24.01 24.94
CA GLU A 7 -64.83 -22.60 24.87
C GLU A 7 -63.51 -22.48 24.09
N GLU A 8 -63.61 -22.15 22.80
CA GLU A 8 -62.50 -21.73 21.96
C GLU A 8 -62.00 -20.33 22.39
N GLY A 9 -61.11 -20.31 23.37
CA GLY A 9 -60.39 -19.11 23.81
C GLY A 9 -59.35 -18.65 22.79
N GLY A 10 -59.76 -17.80 21.84
CA GLY A 10 -58.85 -17.10 20.93
C GLY A 10 -57.90 -16.17 21.69
N GLN A 11 -56.65 -16.61 21.90
CA GLN A 11 -55.59 -15.74 22.42
C GLN A 11 -55.15 -14.73 21.35
N VAL A 12 -55.73 -13.54 21.40
CA VAL A 12 -55.21 -12.37 20.67
C VAL A 12 -53.89 -11.94 21.31
N ASN A 13 -52.79 -12.12 20.60
CA ASN A 13 -51.47 -11.67 21.02
C ASN A 13 -51.37 -10.14 20.87
N TYR A 14 -51.44 -9.42 21.99
CA TYR A 14 -51.41 -7.95 22.04
C TYR A 14 -50.00 -7.33 21.87
N ASN A 15 -48.99 -8.13 21.52
CA ASN A 15 -47.60 -7.70 21.67
C ASN A 15 -46.99 -7.14 20.38
N THR A 16 -47.75 -7.06 19.28
CA THR A 16 -47.25 -6.48 18.02
C THR A 16 -47.49 -4.97 18.01
N TRP A 17 -46.69 -4.25 18.80
CA TRP A 17 -46.65 -2.80 18.77
C TRP A 17 -46.05 -2.32 17.45
N HIS A 18 -46.88 -1.77 16.57
CA HIS A 18 -46.40 -1.09 15.37
C HIS A 18 -46.02 0.36 15.73
N PRO A 19 -44.74 0.74 15.64
CA PRO A 19 -44.32 2.10 15.98
C PRO A 19 -44.95 3.10 15.02
N THR A 20 -45.47 4.19 15.58
CA THR A 20 -46.13 5.24 14.80
C THR A 20 -45.19 5.82 13.75
N PRO A 21 -45.70 6.27 12.58
CA PRO A 21 -44.87 6.78 11.50
C PRO A 21 -43.90 7.87 11.96
N ARG A 22 -44.37 8.77 12.85
CA ARG A 22 -43.57 9.84 13.44
C ARG A 22 -42.34 9.30 14.18
N LEU A 23 -42.48 8.23 14.97
CA LEU A 23 -41.37 7.61 15.69
C LEU A 23 -40.39 6.89 14.76
N GLN A 24 -40.87 6.31 13.66
CA GLN A 24 -39.99 5.68 12.66
C GLN A 24 -39.04 6.69 12.00
N PHE A 25 -39.53 7.91 11.73
CA PHE A 25 -38.68 8.99 11.21
C PHE A 25 -37.60 9.41 12.20
N VAL A 26 -37.93 9.60 13.49
CA VAL A 26 -36.93 9.99 14.49
C VAL A 26 -35.86 8.91 14.66
N ASN A 27 -36.26 7.64 14.64
CA ASN A 27 -35.35 6.50 14.71
C ASN A 27 -34.42 6.42 13.48
N LEU A 28 -34.94 6.68 12.28
CA LEU A 28 -34.14 6.67 11.05
C LEU A 28 -33.12 7.80 11.04
N LEU A 29 -33.52 9.01 11.46
CA LEU A 29 -32.62 10.15 11.60
C LEU A 29 -31.53 9.87 12.65
N GLY A 30 -31.90 9.29 13.79
CA GLY A 30 -30.94 8.88 14.83
C GLY A 30 -29.91 7.88 14.29
N LYS A 31 -30.36 6.86 13.56
CA LYS A 31 -29.48 5.87 12.91
C LYS A 31 -28.56 6.53 11.88
N LYS A 32 -29.08 7.45 11.06
CA LYS A 32 -28.30 8.17 10.04
C LYS A 32 -27.22 9.05 10.67
N LEU A 33 -27.56 9.80 11.71
CA LEU A 33 -26.63 10.66 12.43
C LEU A 33 -25.53 9.85 13.12
N SER A 34 -25.89 8.74 13.78
CA SER A 34 -24.91 7.83 14.39
C SER A 34 -23.93 7.26 13.35
N SER A 35 -24.42 6.92 12.15
CA SER A 35 -23.56 6.46 11.05
C SER A 35 -22.59 7.55 10.55
N VAL A 36 -23.05 8.80 10.46
CA VAL A 36 -22.19 9.92 10.02
C VAL A 36 -21.11 10.21 11.06
N ILE A 37 -21.49 10.28 12.34
CA ILE A 37 -20.56 10.59 13.44
C ILE A 37 -19.52 9.49 13.60
N SER A 38 -19.92 8.21 13.51
CA SER A 38 -18.96 7.09 13.62
C SER A 38 -17.96 7.07 12.45
N LYS A 39 -18.41 7.33 11.21
CA LYS A 39 -17.52 7.43 10.04
C LYS A 39 -16.54 8.59 10.14
N GLN A 40 -17.03 9.77 10.56
CA GLN A 40 -16.19 10.95 10.81
C GLN A 40 -15.13 10.67 11.87
N LYS A 41 -15.53 10.04 12.98
CA LYS A 41 -14.61 9.68 14.06
C LYS A 41 -13.51 8.72 13.59
N ILE A 42 -13.87 7.66 12.86
CA ILE A 42 -12.90 6.69 12.33
C ILE A 42 -11.94 7.37 11.36
N SER A 43 -12.44 8.23 10.47
CA SER A 43 -11.62 8.98 9.51
C SER A 43 -10.60 9.86 10.24
N MET A 44 -11.04 10.65 11.22
CA MET A 44 -10.19 11.58 11.95
C MET A 44 -9.07 10.87 12.72
N GLU A 45 -9.38 9.76 13.39
CA GLU A 45 -8.39 8.94 14.10
C GLU A 45 -7.34 8.34 13.15
N LEU A 46 -7.78 7.85 11.99
CA LEU A 46 -6.87 7.28 10.98
C LEU A 46 -5.93 8.35 10.41
N TRP A 47 -6.45 9.53 10.10
CA TRP A 47 -5.65 10.66 9.63
C TRP A 47 -4.61 11.12 10.66
N ASN A 48 -4.99 11.18 11.94
CA ASN A 48 -4.06 11.56 13.00
C ASN A 48 -2.94 10.53 13.16
N LYS A 49 -3.28 9.23 13.14
CA LYS A 49 -2.29 8.15 13.21
C LYS A 49 -1.34 8.16 12.00
N ALA A 50 -1.88 8.33 10.79
CA ALA A 50 -1.09 8.42 9.56
C ALA A 50 -0.15 9.63 9.58
N ARG A 51 -0.64 10.80 10.04
CA ARG A 51 0.17 12.01 10.18
C ARG A 51 1.33 11.81 11.15
N SER A 52 1.09 11.23 12.32
CA SER A 52 2.13 10.95 13.31
C SER A 52 3.20 10.00 12.76
N PHE A 53 2.80 8.95 12.03
CA PHE A 53 3.74 8.02 11.41
C PHE A 53 4.58 8.69 10.32
N ALA A 54 3.96 9.50 9.46
CA ALA A 54 4.66 10.24 8.42
C ALA A 54 5.71 11.19 9.02
N GLU A 55 5.37 11.89 10.11
CA GLU A 55 6.29 12.79 10.80
C GLU A 55 7.48 12.05 11.41
N GLU A 56 7.24 10.91 12.05
CA GLU A 56 8.30 10.07 12.63
C GLU A 56 9.24 9.50 11.55
N SER A 57 8.67 9.06 10.42
CA SER A 57 9.43 8.57 9.28
C SER A 57 10.26 9.68 8.63
N ALA A 58 9.70 10.88 8.49
CA ALA A 58 10.41 12.05 7.98
C ALA A 58 11.60 12.43 8.87
N LYS A 59 11.43 12.47 10.21
CA LYS A 59 12.52 12.73 11.16
C LYS A 59 13.63 11.68 11.05
N ARG A 60 13.27 10.38 10.99
CA ARG A 60 14.26 9.31 10.78
C ARG A 60 14.98 9.42 9.43
N SER A 61 14.27 9.80 8.37
CA SER A 61 14.85 9.98 7.05
C SER A 61 15.87 11.13 7.03
N GLN A 62 15.55 12.26 7.67
CA GLN A 62 16.48 13.39 7.82
C GLN A 62 17.76 12.99 8.57
N GLU A 63 17.63 12.25 9.67
CA GLU A 63 18.79 11.77 10.44
C GLU A 63 19.68 10.83 9.62
N LEU A 64 19.08 9.90 8.86
CA LEU A 64 19.82 9.01 7.97
C LEU A 64 20.54 9.78 6.87
N SER A 65 19.90 10.79 6.28
CA SER A 65 20.52 11.63 5.25
C SER A 65 21.70 12.41 5.80
N PHE A 66 21.57 13.01 6.99
CA PHE A 66 22.67 13.73 7.64
C PHE A 66 23.87 12.83 7.94
N ARG A 67 23.60 11.61 8.45
CA ARG A 67 24.64 10.60 8.70
C ARG A 67 25.31 10.15 7.41
N ALA A 68 24.54 9.89 6.37
CA ALA A 68 25.06 9.47 5.07
C ALA A 68 25.98 10.53 4.46
N SER A 69 25.60 11.81 4.51
CA SER A 69 26.47 12.91 4.05
C SER A 69 27.78 12.95 4.83
N LYS A 70 27.72 12.87 6.17
CA LYS A 70 28.93 12.87 7.00
C LYS A 70 29.83 11.66 6.75
N LEU A 71 29.26 10.49 6.46
CA LEU A 71 30.03 9.31 6.05
C LEU A 71 30.64 9.48 4.66
N SER A 72 29.91 10.09 3.72
CA SER A 72 30.42 10.39 2.38
C SER A 72 31.65 11.29 2.43
N ASP A 73 31.64 12.34 3.25
CA ASP A 73 32.80 13.23 3.44
C ASP A 73 34.00 12.49 4.06
N MET A 74 33.74 11.52 4.94
CA MET A 74 34.80 10.67 5.52
C MET A 74 35.39 9.68 4.50
N ILE A 75 34.56 9.13 3.60
CA ILE A 75 35.02 8.26 2.51
C ILE A 75 35.77 9.08 1.45
N ALA A 76 35.35 10.31 1.17
CA ALA A 76 36.04 11.19 0.24
C ALA A 76 37.42 11.65 0.78
N SER A 77 37.55 11.84 2.10
CA SER A 77 38.82 12.25 2.73
C SER A 77 39.75 11.10 3.09
N LYS A 78 39.22 9.91 3.42
CA LYS A 78 40.03 8.68 3.50
C LYS A 78 40.16 8.11 2.10
N HIS A 79 41.32 8.33 1.47
CA HIS A 79 41.78 7.68 0.24
C HIS A 79 41.52 6.15 0.25
N LEU A 80 40.28 5.77 -0.06
CA LEU A 80 39.90 4.47 -0.57
C LEU A 80 40.23 4.52 -2.07
N PRO A 81 40.75 3.45 -2.69
CA PRO A 81 41.34 3.53 -4.01
C PRO A 81 40.39 4.26 -4.94
N GLU A 82 40.91 5.34 -5.52
CA GLU A 82 40.45 5.84 -6.80
C GLU A 82 40.12 4.64 -7.71
N PRO A 83 39.11 4.70 -8.60
CA PRO A 83 38.88 3.65 -9.59
C PRO A 83 40.02 3.59 -10.64
N SER A 84 41.27 3.70 -10.20
CA SER A 84 42.48 3.45 -10.96
C SER A 84 42.88 1.98 -10.76
N SER A 85 42.84 1.24 -11.87
CA SER A 85 43.07 -0.21 -11.99
C SER A 85 41.87 -1.09 -11.60
N GLU A 86 40.83 -1.08 -12.45
CA GLU A 86 40.12 -2.32 -12.78
C GLU A 86 41.18 -3.40 -13.06
N ASN A 87 41.43 -4.29 -12.10
CA ASN A 87 42.27 -5.45 -12.34
C ASN A 87 41.55 -6.28 -13.41
N ASN A 88 42.07 -6.21 -14.63
CA ASN A 88 41.54 -6.94 -15.77
C ASN A 88 41.34 -8.43 -15.46
N ASP A 89 42.13 -8.96 -14.53
CA ASP A 89 42.05 -10.32 -14.02
C ASP A 89 40.73 -10.62 -13.32
N ASP A 90 40.20 -9.72 -12.47
CA ASP A 90 38.92 -9.94 -11.80
C ASP A 90 37.76 -9.88 -12.79
N LEU A 91 37.79 -8.92 -13.72
CA LEU A 91 36.82 -8.85 -14.81
C LEU A 91 36.82 -10.13 -15.65
N GLN A 92 38.00 -10.66 -15.99
CA GLN A 92 38.10 -11.93 -16.70
C GLN A 92 37.56 -13.11 -15.89
N ARG A 93 37.77 -13.15 -14.57
CA ARG A 93 37.19 -14.17 -13.68
C ARG A 93 35.66 -14.14 -13.66
N PHE A 94 35.05 -12.96 -13.83
CA PHE A 94 33.60 -12.81 -13.98
C PHE A 94 33.09 -13.07 -15.41
N GLY A 95 33.96 -13.49 -16.32
CA GLY A 95 33.63 -13.70 -17.74
C GLY A 95 33.55 -12.41 -18.55
N ILE A 96 33.91 -11.26 -17.94
CA ILE A 96 33.98 -9.96 -18.60
C ILE A 96 35.34 -9.89 -19.31
N THR A 97 35.41 -10.51 -20.49
CA THR A 97 36.61 -10.50 -21.33
C THR A 97 36.81 -9.14 -21.98
N GLN A 98 38.05 -8.85 -22.41
CA GLN A 98 38.35 -7.64 -23.17
C GLN A 98 37.47 -7.54 -24.43
N HIS A 99 37.24 -8.66 -25.13
CA HIS A 99 36.38 -8.73 -26.31
C HIS A 99 34.92 -8.37 -26.00
N LEU A 100 34.38 -8.85 -24.86
CA LEU A 100 33.02 -8.49 -24.45
C LEU A 100 32.88 -6.99 -24.19
N ARG A 101 33.88 -6.38 -23.55
CA ARG A 101 33.85 -4.94 -23.25
C ARG A 101 33.93 -4.09 -24.52
N GLU A 102 34.80 -4.47 -25.45
CA GLU A 102 34.92 -3.80 -26.76
C GLU A 102 33.64 -3.95 -27.58
N PHE A 103 33.02 -5.13 -27.54
CA PHE A 103 31.74 -5.37 -28.18
C PHE A 103 30.63 -4.49 -27.61
N VAL A 104 30.47 -4.45 -26.27
CA VAL A 104 29.46 -3.62 -25.60
C VAL A 104 29.69 -2.12 -25.85
N LYS A 105 30.96 -1.66 -25.92
CA LYS A 105 31.29 -0.28 -26.30
C LYS A 105 30.85 0.07 -27.72
N GLY A 106 30.82 -0.91 -28.63
CA GLY A 106 30.33 -0.75 -30.00
C GLY A 106 28.80 -0.79 -30.13
N ILE A 107 28.07 -1.18 -29.07
CA ILE A 107 26.61 -1.15 -29.07
C ILE A 107 26.15 0.30 -28.95
N THR A 108 25.48 0.78 -29.98
CA THR A 108 24.83 2.09 -29.97
C THR A 108 23.32 1.91 -29.91
N ILE A 109 22.59 2.95 -29.51
CA ILE A 109 21.11 2.90 -29.51
C ILE A 109 20.53 2.57 -30.90
N THR A 110 21.27 2.88 -31.97
CA THR A 110 20.89 2.57 -33.36
C THR A 110 20.96 1.08 -33.70
N THR A 111 21.80 0.31 -32.98
CA THR A 111 21.87 -1.15 -33.13
C THR A 111 20.53 -1.83 -32.85
N PHE A 112 19.67 -1.20 -32.05
CA PHE A 112 18.32 -1.69 -31.74
C PHE A 112 17.22 -1.09 -32.62
N GLN A 113 17.52 -0.14 -33.51
CA GLN A 113 16.51 0.48 -34.40
C GLN A 113 16.02 -0.47 -35.50
N HIS A 114 16.86 -1.41 -35.92
CA HIS A 114 16.49 -2.47 -36.87
C HIS A 114 15.94 -3.72 -36.17
N PHE A 115 15.73 -3.66 -34.86
CA PHE A 115 15.14 -4.76 -34.12
C PHE A 115 13.62 -4.74 -34.35
N PRO A 116 13.02 -5.80 -34.94
CA PRO A 116 11.58 -5.90 -35.04
C PRO A 116 11.03 -6.15 -33.62
N LEU A 117 10.82 -5.08 -32.86
CA LEU A 117 10.03 -5.11 -31.64
C LEU A 117 8.58 -5.33 -32.05
N GLN A 118 8.25 -6.54 -32.48
CA GLN A 118 6.88 -7.02 -32.46
C GLN A 118 6.50 -7.07 -30.98
N VAL A 119 5.81 -6.03 -30.56
CA VAL A 119 5.24 -5.85 -29.23
C VAL A 119 4.15 -6.89 -29.03
N PHE A 120 4.52 -8.16 -28.92
CA PHE A 120 3.66 -9.13 -28.27
C PHE A 120 3.72 -8.82 -26.78
N PHE A 121 2.73 -8.04 -26.34
CA PHE A 121 2.30 -7.98 -24.96
C PHE A 121 2.02 -9.40 -24.45
N PHE A 122 3.06 -10.10 -24.04
CA PHE A 122 2.97 -11.41 -23.41
C PHE A 122 3.83 -11.44 -22.15
N PHE A 123 3.55 -10.49 -21.25
CA PHE A 123 3.74 -10.73 -19.83
C PHE A 123 2.43 -10.40 -19.11
N ARG A 124 1.48 -11.32 -19.31
CA ARG A 124 0.47 -11.65 -18.29
C ARG A 124 1.27 -12.21 -17.11
N TRP A 125 1.41 -11.43 -16.04
CA TRP A 125 1.87 -11.95 -14.76
C TRP A 125 0.66 -12.54 -14.03
N THR A 126 0.64 -13.87 -13.93
CA THR A 126 0.06 -14.61 -12.81
C THR A 126 1.21 -15.30 -12.10
#